data_AF-A0A7C1TX53-F1
#
_entry.id   AF-A0A7C1TX53-F1
#
_cell.length_a   1.000
_cell.length_b   1.000
_cell.length_c   1.000
_cell.angle_alpha   90.00
_cell.angle_beta   90.00
_cell.angle_gamma   90.00
#
_symmetry.space_group_name_H-M   'P 1'
#
loop_
_entity.id
_entity.type
_entity.pdbx_description
1 polymer ?
#
loop_
_entity_poly.entity_id
_entity_poly.type
_entity_poly.pdbx_seq_one_letter_code
_entity_poly.pdbx_strand_id
1 'polypeptide(L)' 'MNQTYYNAVSKMEEMGVDAEYIQGWQGGFVHNPEREEQRVNEAYSAGFEDGQSQTTDNFGKWAK' A
#
# COMPACT_ATOMS: atom_id res chain seq x y z
N MET A 1 18.09 2.32 -4.25
CA MET A 1 16.76 2.27 -3.59
C MET A 1 15.82 3.23 -4.34
N ASN A 2 14.58 2.86 -4.62
CA ASN A 2 13.62 3.78 -5.26
C ASN A 2 13.15 4.82 -4.22
N GLN A 3 13.44 6.11 -4.45
CA GLN A 3 13.16 7.17 -3.48
C GLN A 3 11.65 7.40 -3.30
N THR A 4 10.86 7.29 -4.37
CA THR A 4 9.40 7.45 -4.31
C THR A 4 8.77 6.37 -3.44
N TYR A 5 9.19 5.12 -3.62
CA TYR A 5 8.78 4.00 -2.77
C TYR A 5 9.10 4.26 -1.31
N TYR A 6 10.36 4.62 -1.02
CA TYR A 6 10.81 4.88 0.34
C TYR A 6 9.99 6.00 1.00
N ASN A 7 9.84 7.13 0.33
CA ASN A 7 9.10 8.28 0.86
C ASN A 7 7.62 7.94 1.12
N ALA A 8 6.99 7.19 0.22
CA ALA A 8 5.60 6.79 0.36
C ALA A 8 5.39 5.83 1.55
N VAL A 9 6.24 4.82 1.69
CA VAL A 9 6.18 3.87 2.80
C VAL A 9 6.44 4.58 4.14
N SER A 10 7.50 5.39 4.23
CA SER A 10 7.78 6.17 5.44
C SER A 10 6.62 7.08 5.81
N LYS A 11 6.00 7.76 4.84
CA LYS A 11 4.82 8.60 5.09
C LYS A 11 3.64 7.78 5.60
N MET A 12 3.37 6.59 5.04
CA MET A 12 2.28 5.73 5.52
C MET A 12 2.53 5.23 6.96
N GLU A 13 3.77 4.86 7.28
CA GLU A 13 4.16 4.44 8.64
C GLU A 13 4.01 5.59 9.64
N GLU A 14 4.48 6.80 9.29
CA GLU A 14 4.32 8.01 10.12
C GLU A 14 2.86 8.39 10.34
N MET A 15 2.00 8.18 9.34
CA MET A 15 0.57 8.44 9.41
C MET A 15 -0.22 7.35 10.16
N GLY A 16 0.42 6.25 10.57
CA GLY A 16 -0.27 5.15 11.23
C GLY A 16 -1.29 4.43 10.33
N VAL A 17 -0.99 4.36 9.03
CA VAL A 17 -1.83 3.67 8.03
C VAL A 17 -1.88 2.16 8.35
N ASP A 18 -3.02 1.54 8.04
CA ASP A 18 -3.23 0.11 8.20
C ASP A 18 -2.11 -0.71 7.53
N ALA A 19 -1.56 -1.67 8.26
CA ALA A 19 -0.45 -2.48 7.81
C ALA A 19 -0.80 -3.31 6.56
N GLU A 20 -2.05 -3.77 6.43
CA GLU A 20 -2.50 -4.51 5.25
C GLU A 20 -2.55 -3.62 4.02
N TYR A 21 -2.99 -2.36 4.18
CA TYR A 21 -2.93 -1.37 3.11
C TYR A 21 -1.48 -1.07 2.68
N ILE A 22 -0.57 -0.87 3.64
CA ILE A 22 0.86 -0.64 3.34
C ILE A 22 1.43 -1.82 2.54
N GLN A 23 1.14 -3.05 2.95
CA GLN A 23 1.60 -4.25 2.27
C GLN A 23 1.02 -4.39 0.85
N GLY A 24 -0.25 -4.06 0.67
CA GLY A 24 -0.88 -3.96 -0.64
C GLY A 24 -0.14 -2.98 -1.53
N TRP A 25 0.03 -1.75 -1.05
CA TRP A 25 0.67 -0.66 -1.79
C TRP A 25 2.10 -1.01 -2.21
N GLN A 26 2.87 -1.61 -1.31
CA GLN A 26 4.22 -2.08 -1.62
C GLN A 26 4.22 -3.14 -2.73
N GLY A 27 3.30 -4.11 -2.67
CA GLY A 27 3.16 -5.16 -3.68
C GLY A 27 2.76 -4.62 -5.04
N GLY A 28 1.80 -3.69 -5.08
CA GLY A 28 1.33 -3.05 -6.31
C GLY A 28 2.42 -2.20 -6.96
N PHE A 29 3.16 -1.43 -6.16
CA PHE A 29 4.23 -0.55 -6.64
C PHE A 29 5.35 -1.31 -7.37
N VAL A 30 5.71 -2.50 -6.87
CA VAL A 30 6.75 -3.34 -7.48
C VAL A 30 6.20 -4.33 -8.52
N HIS A 31 4.90 -4.24 -8.82
CA HIS A 31 4.19 -5.13 -9.75
C HIS A 31 4.33 -6.62 -9.40
N ASN A 32 4.28 -6.95 -8.11
CA ASN A 32 4.20 -8.35 -7.68
C ASN A 32 2.82 -8.93 -8.02
N PRO A 33 2.70 -10.27 -8.20
CA PRO A 33 1.41 -10.93 -8.20
C PRO A 33 0.63 -10.63 -6.92
N GLU A 34 -0.69 -10.54 -7.03
CA GLU A 34 -1.56 -10.46 -5.86
C GLU A 34 -1.37 -11.68 -4.95
N ARG A 35 -1.59 -11.46 -3.65
CA ARG A 35 -1.65 -12.55 -2.69
C ARG A 35 -2.81 -13.49 -3.02
N GLU A 36 -2.71 -14.72 -2.52
CA GLU A 36 -3.78 -15.72 -2.59
C GLU A 36 -5.10 -15.16 -2.03
N GLU A 37 -6.23 -15.50 -2.64
CA GLU A 37 -7.58 -14.98 -2.29
C GLU A 37 -7.92 -15.12 -0.79
N GLN A 38 -7.36 -16.11 -0.09
CA GLN A 38 -7.58 -16.31 1.35
C GLN A 38 -6.80 -15.32 2.24
N ARG A 39 -5.87 -14.58 1.66
CA ARG A 39 -4.93 -13.67 2.35
C ARG A 39 -5.09 -12.22 1.91
N VAL A 40 -6.07 -11.93 1.05
CA VAL A 40 -6.47 -10.57 0.68
C VAL A 40 -7.62 -10.11 1.58
N ASN A 41 -7.65 -8.82 1.87
CA ASN A 41 -8.75 -8.14 2.54
C ASN A 41 -8.94 -6.76 1.90
N GLU A 42 -9.97 -6.03 2.33
CA GLU A 42 -10.32 -4.73 1.76
C GLU A 42 -9.15 -3.74 1.78
N ALA A 43 -8.43 -3.66 2.90
CA ALA A 43 -7.27 -2.77 3.05
C ALA A 43 -6.14 -3.14 2.09
N TYR A 44 -5.80 -4.43 2.01
CA TYR A 44 -4.78 -4.94 1.11
C TYR A 44 -5.13 -4.68 -0.35
N SER A 45 -6.35 -5.02 -0.79
CA SER A 45 -6.78 -4.83 -2.17
C SER A 45 -6.78 -3.36 -2.58
N ALA A 46 -7.28 -2.46 -1.72
CA ALA A 46 -7.23 -1.02 -1.95
C ALA A 46 -5.78 -0.52 -2.04
N GLY A 47 -4.92 -0.96 -1.11
CA GLY A 47 -3.50 -0.64 -1.14
C GLY A 47 -2.83 -1.11 -2.43
N PHE A 48 -3.13 -2.34 -2.89
CA PHE A 48 -2.52 -2.92 -4.07
C PHE A 48 -2.88 -2.17 -5.36
N GLU A 49 -4.14 -1.78 -5.55
CA GLU A 49 -4.57 -0.95 -6.68
C GLU A 49 -3.89 0.44 -6.65
N ASP A 50 -3.84 1.06 -5.47
CA ASP A 50 -3.20 2.36 -5.30
C ASP A 50 -1.67 2.29 -5.52
N GLY A 51 -1.05 1.17 -5.13
CA GLY A 51 0.35 0.86 -5.36
C GLY A 51 0.69 0.72 -6.83
N GLN A 52 -0.14 0.00 -7.60
CA GLN A 52 0.01 -0.11 -9.06
C GLN A 52 -0.06 1.25 -9.74
N SER A 53 -0.94 2.11 -9.26
CA SER A 53 -1.13 3.49 -9.75
C SER A 53 -0.11 4.48 -9.15
N GLN A 54 0.71 4.03 -8.20
CA GLN A 54 1.68 4.82 -7.43
C GLN A 54 1.07 6.07 -6.77
N THR A 55 -0.22 6.03 -6.42
CA THR A 55 -0.91 7.16 -5.78
C THR A 55 -0.68 7.17 -4.27
N THR A 56 -0.67 8.37 -3.70
CA THR A 56 -0.54 8.59 -2.25
C THR A 56 -1.76 9.31 -1.65
N ASP A 57 -2.79 9.52 -2.46
CA ASP A 57 -3.94 10.38 -2.11
C ASP A 57 -4.88 9.71 -1.09
N ASN A 58 -4.90 8.39 -1.08
CA ASN A 58 -5.81 7.59 -0.26
C ASN A 58 -5.25 7.18 1.10
N PHE A 59 -3.99 7.51 1.43
CA PHE A 59 -3.35 7.10 2.69
C PHE A 59 -4.19 7.49 3.91
N GLY A 60 -4.75 8.71 3.90
CA GLY A 60 -5.56 9.20 5.01
C GLY A 60 -6.87 8.44 5.25
N LYS A 61 -7.38 7.70 4.26
CA LYS A 61 -8.58 6.87 4.43
C LYS A 61 -8.32 5.60 5.26
N TRP A 62 -7.05 5.19 5.31
CA TRP A 62 -6.60 3.97 5.96
C TRP A 62 -5.73 4.26 7.20
N ALA A 63 -5.57 5.52 7.58
CA ALA A 63 -4.97 5.92 8.85
C ALA A 63 -5.91 5.56 10.01
N LYS A 64 -5.35 5.02 11.10
CA LYS A 64 -6.08 4.70 12.34
C LYS A 64 -6.44 5.92 13.17
#